data_AF-A0A914R280-F1
#
_entry.id   AF-A0A914R280-F1
#
_cell.length_a   1.000
_cell.length_b   1.000
_cell.length_c   1.000
_cell.angle_alpha   90.00
_cell.angle_beta   90.00
_cell.angle_gamma   90.00
#
_symmetry.space_group_name_H-M   'P 1'
#
loop_
_entity.id
_entity.type
_entity.pdbx_description
1 polymer ?
#
loop_
_entity_poly.entity_id
_entity_poly.type
_entity_poly.pdbx_seq_one_letter_code
_entity_poly.pdbx_strand_id
1 'polypeptide(L)'
;LPQLIAGLPDSEIHEHFAALVDELSKPANGYALSAANRLYIDQSLSLKDTFMSLIKNKYAGQLRAADFKQATAVANEINAWVENQTNSMIKDLIHPDKITDDSRLILVNAVYFKGDWANKFNEENTTKKLFYTTANRHREVSTPPSVYLDIPWCIS
;
A
#
# COMPACT_ATOMS: atom_id res chain seq x y z
N LEU A 1 -6.73 -11.07 11.23
CA LEU A 1 -6.51 -9.74 11.82
C LEU A 1 -7.63 -9.29 12.76
N PRO A 2 -8.93 -9.24 12.38
CA PRO A 2 -9.97 -8.70 13.27
C PRO A 2 -10.09 -9.44 14.61
N GLN A 3 -9.87 -10.76 14.63
CA GLN A 3 -9.90 -11.56 15.86
C GLN A 3 -8.64 -11.45 16.73
N LEU A 4 -7.53 -10.90 16.23
CA LEU A 4 -6.28 -10.77 16.99
C LEU A 4 -6.22 -9.50 17.85
N ILE A 5 -7.09 -8.52 17.58
CA ILE A 5 -7.13 -7.20 18.22
C ILE A 5 -8.51 -6.86 18.81
N ALA A 6 -9.51 -7.73 18.63
CA ALA A 6 -10.82 -7.55 19.21
C ALA A 6 -10.76 -7.70 20.74
N GLY A 7 -11.11 -6.64 21.47
CA GLY A 7 -11.17 -6.62 22.93
C GLY A 7 -9.94 -6.05 23.64
N LEU A 8 -8.90 -5.63 22.90
CA LEU A 8 -7.76 -4.92 23.48
C LEU A 8 -8.10 -3.45 23.76
N PRO A 9 -7.49 -2.83 24.78
CA PRO A 9 -7.54 -1.38 24.97
C PRO A 9 -6.92 -0.64 23.77
N ASP A 10 -7.44 0.55 23.45
CA ASP A 10 -6.93 1.40 22.35
C ASP A 10 -5.42 1.61 22.40
N SER A 11 -4.85 1.78 23.60
CA SER A 11 -3.41 1.93 23.79
C SER A 11 -2.61 0.73 23.30
N GLU A 12 -3.07 -0.49 23.58
CA GLU A 12 -2.40 -1.71 23.14
C GLU A 12 -2.50 -1.89 21.63
N ILE A 13 -3.65 -1.54 21.05
CA ILE A 13 -3.83 -1.53 19.59
C ILE A 13 -2.79 -0.60 18.93
N HIS A 14 -2.62 0.62 19.47
CA HIS A 14 -1.64 1.57 18.94
C HIS A 14 -0.20 1.06 19.04
N GLU A 15 0.17 0.40 20.14
CA GLU A 15 1.52 -0.18 20.29
C GLU A 15 1.77 -1.33 19.32
N HIS A 16 0.80 -2.23 19.13
CA HIS A 16 0.94 -3.34 18.19
C HIS A 16 1.09 -2.87 16.74
N PHE A 17 0.30 -1.88 16.31
CA PHE A 17 0.45 -1.32 14.97
C PHE A 17 1.75 -0.55 14.81
N ALA A 18 2.21 0.17 15.83
CA ALA A 18 3.50 0.86 15.77
C ALA A 18 4.67 -0.12 15.59
N ALA A 19 4.68 -1.22 16.35
CA ALA A 19 5.69 -2.26 16.19
C ALA A 19 5.65 -2.90 14.79
N LEU A 20 4.46 -3.15 14.26
CA LEU A 20 4.30 -3.68 12.90
C LEU A 20 4.82 -2.70 11.84
N VAL A 21 4.46 -1.42 11.95
CA VAL A 21 4.90 -0.39 10.99
C VAL A 21 6.42 -0.21 11.04
N ASP A 22 7.03 -0.23 12.22
CA ASP A 22 8.49 -0.18 12.38
C ASP A 22 9.15 -1.37 11.69
N GLU A 23 8.64 -2.59 11.90
CA GLU A 23 9.19 -3.80 11.28
C GLU A 23 9.09 -3.77 9.75
N LEU A 24 7.94 -3.36 9.22
CA LEU A 24 7.72 -3.27 7.78
C LEU A 24 8.53 -2.14 7.11
N SER A 25 8.97 -1.15 7.87
CA SER A 25 9.77 -0.02 7.37
C SER A 25 11.27 -0.31 7.31
N LYS A 26 11.72 -1.42 7.92
CA LYS A 26 13.14 -1.81 7.90
C LYS A 26 13.56 -2.24 6.49
N PRO A 27 14.76 -1.86 6.03
CA PRO A 27 15.31 -2.37 4.78
C PRO A 27 15.37 -3.90 4.83
N ALA A 28 14.92 -4.55 3.77
CA ALA A 28 14.94 -5.99 3.66
C ALA A 28 15.74 -6.45 2.45
N ASN A 29 16.42 -7.58 2.61
CA ASN A 29 17.08 -8.26 1.53
C ASN A 29 16.07 -9.16 0.82
N GLY A 30 15.96 -9.03 -0.50
CA GLY A 30 15.08 -9.87 -1.31
C GLY A 30 13.63 -9.38 -1.41
N TYR A 31 13.27 -8.22 -0.84
CA TYR A 31 12.05 -7.53 -1.25
C TYR A 31 12.14 -6.02 -1.06
N ALA A 32 11.40 -5.30 -1.88
CA ALA A 32 11.08 -3.89 -1.68
C ALA A 32 9.62 -3.79 -1.21
N LEU A 33 9.43 -3.23 -0.02
CA LEU A 33 8.12 -2.90 0.52
C LEU A 33 8.08 -1.40 0.80
N SER A 34 7.02 -0.74 0.37
CA SER A 34 6.74 0.65 0.67
C SER A 34 5.26 0.79 1.03
N ALA A 35 4.99 1.49 2.13
CA ALA A 35 3.65 1.85 2.55
C ALA A 35 3.54 3.37 2.68
N ALA A 36 2.61 3.95 1.94
CA ALA A 36 2.36 5.37 1.87
C ALA A 36 1.09 5.69 2.65
N ASN A 37 1.25 6.18 3.88
CA ASN A 37 0.16 6.68 4.72
C ASN A 37 0.27 8.18 4.91
N ARG A 38 -0.69 8.94 4.37
CA ARG A 38 -0.76 10.38 4.59
C ARG A 38 -2.19 10.86 4.72
N LEU A 39 -2.39 11.73 5.68
CA LEU A 39 -3.64 12.45 5.88
C LEU A 39 -3.47 13.86 5.34
N TYR A 40 -4.35 14.24 4.43
CA TYR A 40 -4.52 15.61 3.98
C TYR A 40 -5.71 16.20 4.72
N ILE A 41 -5.51 17.32 5.41
CA ILE A 41 -6.50 17.95 6.28
C ILE A 41 -6.71 19.37 5.80
N ASP A 42 -7.97 19.80 5.80
CA ASP A 42 -8.29 21.17 5.43
C ASP A 42 -7.54 22.16 6.32
N GLN A 43 -6.85 23.11 5.70
CA GLN A 43 -5.98 24.07 6.38
C GLN A 43 -6.68 24.97 7.41
N SER A 44 -8.03 25.08 7.34
CA SER A 44 -8.81 25.83 8.34
C SER A 44 -9.04 25.06 9.64
N LEU A 45 -8.76 23.75 9.66
CA LEU A 45 -8.98 22.89 10.82
C LEU A 45 -7.75 22.85 11.73
N SER A 46 -8.01 22.99 13.03
CA SER A 46 -7.02 22.72 14.09
C SER A 46 -7.25 21.33 14.66
N LEU A 47 -6.26 20.45 14.53
CA LEU A 47 -6.30 19.11 15.11
C LEU A 47 -5.80 19.11 16.55
N LYS A 48 -6.27 18.15 17.34
CA LYS A 48 -5.75 17.92 18.69
C LYS A 48 -4.30 17.44 18.62
N ASP A 49 -3.43 18.00 19.46
CA ASP A 49 -2.01 17.61 19.54
C ASP A 49 -1.82 16.11 19.84
N THR A 50 -2.71 15.53 20.63
CA THR A 50 -2.70 14.10 20.94
C THR A 50 -2.93 13.25 19.70
N PHE A 51 -3.85 13.66 18.82
CA PHE A 51 -4.11 12.97 17.55
C PHE A 51 -2.94 13.12 16.58
N MET A 52 -2.38 14.32 16.45
CA MET A 52 -1.23 14.55 15.59
C MET A 52 0.00 13.72 16.03
N SER A 53 0.24 13.68 17.34
CA SER A 53 1.30 12.88 17.94
C SER A 53 1.10 11.38 17.70
N LEU A 54 -0.14 10.91 17.82
CA LEU A 54 -0.47 9.50 17.58
C LEU A 54 -0.16 9.09 16.14
N ILE A 55 -0.64 9.86 15.15
CA ILE A 55 -0.40 9.57 13.72
C ILE A 55 1.10 9.55 13.39
N LYS A 56 1.83 10.57 13.86
CA LYS A 56 3.26 10.71 13.59
C LYS A 56 4.09 9.60 14.25
N ASN A 57 3.80 9.27 15.51
CA ASN A 57 4.67 8.42 16.32
C ASN A 57 4.29 6.93 16.27
N LYS A 58 3.03 6.60 15.98
CA LYS A 58 2.54 5.20 16.03
C LYS A 58 2.19 4.62 14.66
N TYR A 59 1.92 5.45 13.66
CA TYR A 59 1.46 4.98 12.35
C TYR A 59 2.40 5.33 11.20
N ALA A 60 3.55 5.95 11.51
CA ALA A 60 4.44 6.59 10.53
C ALA A 60 3.68 7.48 9.54
N GLY A 61 2.53 8.00 9.96
CA GLY A 61 1.62 8.75 9.12
C GLY A 61 2.12 10.18 8.97
N GLN A 62 2.02 10.70 7.76
CA GLN A 62 2.33 12.11 7.50
C GLN A 62 1.03 12.92 7.53
N LEU A 63 1.07 14.08 8.15
CA LEU A 63 -0.03 15.03 8.17
C LEU A 63 0.33 16.19 7.25
N ARG A 64 -0.58 16.55 6.35
CA ARG A 64 -0.43 17.67 5.43
C ARG A 64 -1.67 18.55 5.47
N ALA A 65 -1.47 19.85 5.69
CA ALA A 65 -2.51 20.83 5.46
C ALA A 65 -2.75 20.99 3.95
N ALA A 66 -4.01 21.10 3.53
CA ALA A 66 -4.42 21.26 2.14
C ALA A 66 -5.51 22.32 2.04
N ASP A 67 -5.51 23.06 0.93
CA ASP A 67 -6.62 23.92 0.54
C ASP A 67 -7.50 23.18 -0.47
N PHE A 68 -8.59 22.56 -0.02
CA PHE A 68 -9.42 21.73 -0.90
C PHE A 68 -10.19 22.53 -1.96
N LYS A 69 -10.27 23.86 -1.83
CA LYS A 69 -10.77 24.74 -2.89
C LYS A 69 -9.86 24.70 -4.12
N GLN A 70 -8.58 24.38 -3.93
CA GLN A 70 -7.59 24.19 -4.99
C GLN A 70 -7.54 22.71 -5.41
N ALA A 71 -8.70 22.12 -5.72
CA ALA A 71 -8.88 20.69 -5.99
C ALA A 71 -7.83 20.10 -6.95
N THR A 72 -7.56 20.75 -8.08
CA THR A 72 -6.56 20.30 -9.05
C THR A 72 -5.14 20.27 -8.48
N ALA A 73 -4.75 21.29 -7.70
CA ALA A 73 -3.44 21.35 -7.09
C ALA A 73 -3.27 20.25 -6.03
N VAL A 74 -4.30 20.04 -5.20
CA VAL A 74 -4.30 18.99 -4.17
C VAL A 74 -4.24 17.60 -4.80
N ALA A 75 -5.05 17.34 -5.83
CA ALA A 75 -5.03 16.06 -6.54
C ALA A 75 -3.65 15.79 -7.16
N ASN A 76 -3.04 16.78 -7.81
CA ASN A 76 -1.71 16.66 -8.37
C ASN A 76 -0.65 16.37 -7.29
N GLU A 77 -0.72 17.05 -6.14
CA GLU A 77 0.18 16.77 -5.01
C GLU A 77 0.02 15.33 -4.49
N ILE A 78 -1.23 14.88 -4.28
CA ILE A 78 -1.53 13.52 -3.82
C ILE A 78 -0.97 12.50 -4.82
N ASN A 79 -1.27 12.66 -6.11
CA ASN A 79 -0.85 11.74 -7.15
C ASN A 79 0.67 11.69 -7.28
N ALA A 80 1.36 12.83 -7.31
CA ALA A 80 2.81 12.89 -7.40
C ALA A 80 3.48 12.25 -6.16
N TRP A 81 2.92 12.49 -4.97
CA TRP A 81 3.44 11.87 -3.76
C TRP A 81 3.26 10.35 -3.77
N VAL A 82 2.06 9.86 -4.09
CA VAL A 82 1.77 8.42 -4.19
C VAL A 82 2.63 7.74 -5.25
N GLU A 83 2.78 8.36 -6.42
CA GLU A 83 3.62 7.85 -7.50
C GLU A 83 5.07 7.65 -7.01
N ASN A 84 5.62 8.65 -6.32
CA ASN A 84 6.96 8.56 -5.74
C ASN A 84 7.06 7.46 -4.67
N GLN A 85 6.06 7.33 -3.79
CA GLN A 85 6.09 6.27 -2.75
C GLN A 85 5.93 4.85 -3.32
N THR A 86 5.36 4.70 -4.51
CA THR A 86 5.00 3.40 -5.09
C THR A 86 5.88 2.99 -6.26
N ASN A 87 7.08 3.59 -6.39
CA ASN A 87 7.99 3.35 -7.51
C ASN A 87 7.31 3.53 -8.88
N SER A 88 6.49 4.56 -8.99
CA SER A 88 5.70 4.89 -10.17
C SER A 88 4.67 3.84 -10.61
N MET A 89 4.32 2.88 -9.75
CA MET A 89 3.33 1.84 -10.07
C MET A 89 1.89 2.31 -9.89
N ILE A 90 1.65 3.25 -8.98
CA ILE A 90 0.33 3.86 -8.77
C ILE A 90 0.39 5.31 -9.22
N LYS A 91 -0.32 5.61 -10.31
CA LYS A 91 -0.44 6.94 -10.90
C LYS A 91 -1.89 7.37 -10.87
N ASP A 92 -2.13 8.68 -10.87
CA ASP A 92 -3.45 9.27 -11.01
C ASP A 92 -4.49 8.68 -10.02
N LEU A 93 -4.06 8.45 -8.78
CA LEU A 93 -4.87 7.80 -7.73
C LEU A 93 -6.20 8.52 -7.51
N ILE A 94 -6.18 9.85 -7.49
CA ILE A 94 -7.35 10.69 -7.27
C ILE A 94 -7.51 11.71 -8.40
N HIS A 95 -8.71 11.81 -8.92
CA HIS A 95 -9.07 12.83 -9.88
C HIS A 95 -9.61 14.09 -9.17
N PRO A 96 -9.33 15.32 -9.66
CA PRO A 96 -9.76 16.55 -9.00
C PRO A 96 -11.27 16.66 -8.73
N ASP A 97 -12.11 16.03 -9.56
CA ASP A 97 -13.58 15.99 -9.38
C ASP A 97 -14.04 15.28 -8.09
N LYS A 98 -13.14 14.54 -7.42
CA LYS A 98 -13.40 13.90 -6.13
C LYS A 98 -13.05 14.77 -4.93
N ILE A 99 -12.46 15.95 -5.17
CA ILE A 99 -12.11 16.92 -4.14
C ILE A 99 -13.06 18.10 -4.27
N THR A 100 -13.72 18.42 -3.17
CA THR A 100 -14.78 19.43 -3.10
C THR A 100 -14.47 20.46 -2.02
N ASP A 101 -15.08 21.63 -2.09
CA ASP A 101 -14.88 22.72 -1.12
C ASP A 101 -15.34 22.36 0.32
N ASP A 102 -16.22 21.36 0.46
CA ASP A 102 -16.65 20.80 1.73
C ASP A 102 -15.80 19.62 2.21
N SER A 103 -14.81 19.19 1.43
CA SER A 103 -13.80 18.22 1.88
C SER A 103 -13.10 18.76 3.14
N ARG A 104 -12.90 17.87 4.12
CA ARG A 104 -12.25 18.20 5.39
C ARG A 104 -11.03 17.34 5.67
N LEU A 105 -11.04 16.11 5.17
CA LEU A 105 -9.97 15.15 5.33
C LEU A 105 -9.95 14.19 4.15
N ILE A 106 -8.77 13.93 3.61
CA ILE A 106 -8.51 12.85 2.66
C ILE A 106 -7.45 11.94 3.29
N LEU A 107 -7.79 10.66 3.46
CA LEU A 107 -6.87 9.62 3.90
C LEU A 107 -6.33 8.90 2.66
N VAL A 108 -5.00 8.94 2.48
CA VAL A 108 -4.31 8.22 1.41
C VAL A 108 -3.55 7.05 2.03
N ASN A 109 -3.89 5.84 1.57
CA ASN A 109 -3.17 4.61 1.85
C ASN A 109 -2.80 3.96 0.51
N ALA A 110 -1.50 3.76 0.27
CA ALA A 110 -1.01 3.03 -0.89
C ALA A 110 0.13 2.08 -0.48
N VAL A 111 0.14 0.88 -1.04
CA VAL A 111 1.15 -0.15 -0.70
C VAL A 111 1.77 -0.67 -1.99
N TYR A 112 3.10 -0.68 -2.03
CA TYR A 112 3.90 -1.28 -3.10
C TYR A 112 4.74 -2.42 -2.53
N PHE A 113 4.67 -3.59 -3.17
CA PHE A 113 5.47 -4.75 -2.81
C PHE A 113 6.06 -5.39 -4.06
N LYS A 114 7.37 -5.65 -4.01
CA LYS A 114 8.09 -6.44 -5.02
C LYS A 114 9.10 -7.34 -4.31
N GLY A 115 8.81 -8.62 -4.26
CA GLY A 115 9.69 -9.65 -3.68
C GLY A 115 10.44 -10.45 -4.73
N ASP A 116 11.66 -10.82 -4.40
CA ASP A 116 12.38 -11.90 -5.05
C ASP A 116 11.87 -13.24 -4.50
N TRP A 117 11.68 -14.20 -5.41
CA TRP A 117 11.47 -15.58 -5.01
C TRP A 117 12.76 -16.14 -4.39
N ALA A 118 12.63 -16.91 -3.31
CA ALA A 118 13.77 -17.63 -2.74
C ALA A 118 14.41 -18.58 -3.75
N ASN A 119 13.58 -19.24 -4.57
CA ASN A 119 14.00 -20.02 -5.73
C ASN A 119 13.48 -19.32 -7.00
N LYS A 120 14.36 -18.64 -7.73
CA LYS A 120 14.00 -17.86 -8.92
C LYS A 120 13.67 -18.77 -10.10
N PHE A 121 12.73 -18.33 -10.93
CA PHE A 121 12.45 -18.95 -12.23
C PHE A 121 13.57 -18.64 -13.21
N ASN A 122 13.94 -19.58 -14.08
CA ASN A 122 14.74 -19.25 -15.25
C ASN A 122 13.85 -18.51 -16.26
N GLU A 123 14.17 -17.24 -16.52
CA GLU A 123 13.40 -16.37 -17.40
C GLU A 123 13.31 -16.91 -18.84
N GLU A 124 14.36 -17.58 -19.32
CA GLU A 124 14.39 -18.18 -20.68
C GLU A 124 13.34 -19.27 -20.88
N ASN A 125 12.88 -19.89 -19.79
CA ASN A 125 11.86 -20.92 -19.81
C ASN A 125 10.43 -20.35 -19.68
N THR A 126 10.29 -19.02 -19.58
CA THR A 126 8.98 -18.35 -19.55
C THR A 126 8.36 -18.40 -20.94
N THR A 127 7.19 -19.02 -21.07
CA THR A 127 6.51 -19.24 -22.36
C THR A 127 5.10 -18.66 -22.35
N LYS A 128 4.56 -18.35 -23.53
CA LYS A 128 3.16 -17.94 -23.67
C LYS A 128 2.24 -19.14 -23.48
N LYS A 129 1.26 -19.02 -22.59
CA LYS A 129 0.22 -20.03 -22.36
C LYS A 129 -1.16 -19.37 -22.22
N LEU A 130 -2.21 -20.15 -22.47
CA LEU A 130 -3.58 -19.68 -22.31
C LEU A 130 -3.93 -19.52 -20.82
N PHE A 131 -4.39 -18.34 -20.46
CA PHE A 131 -5.01 -18.03 -19.18
C PHE A 131 -6.51 -17.87 -19.37
N TYR A 132 -7.29 -18.77 -18.75
CA TYR A 132 -8.74 -18.78 -18.84
C TYR A 132 -9.32 -17.85 -17.76
N THR A 133 -9.86 -16.70 -18.17
CA THR A 133 -10.56 -15.77 -17.28
C THR A 133 -11.96 -16.26 -16.90
N THR A 134 -12.58 -17.02 -17.80
CA THR A 134 -13.82 -17.78 -17.60
C THR A 134 -13.76 -19.01 -18.51
N ALA A 135 -14.72 -19.95 -18.39
CA ALA A 135 -14.77 -21.15 -19.23
C ALA A 135 -14.68 -20.85 -20.74
N ASN A 136 -15.30 -19.76 -21.21
CA ASN A 136 -15.37 -19.42 -22.63
C ASN A 136 -14.47 -18.23 -23.02
N ARG A 137 -13.65 -17.69 -22.10
CA ARG A 137 -12.80 -16.52 -22.36
C ARG A 137 -11.39 -16.75 -21.87
N HIS A 138 -10.44 -16.69 -22.79
CA HIS A 138 -9.02 -16.82 -22.49
C HIS A 138 -8.19 -15.75 -23.17
N ARG A 139 -6.96 -15.59 -22.70
CA ARG A 139 -5.92 -14.76 -23.31
C ARG A 139 -4.56 -15.43 -23.14
N GLU A 140 -3.62 -15.17 -24.04
CA GLU A 140 -2.25 -15.60 -23.83
C GLU A 140 -1.54 -14.71 -22.81
N VAL A 141 -0.84 -15.33 -21.87
CA VAL A 141 -0.02 -14.64 -20.86
C VAL A 141 1.38 -15.27 -20.82
N SER A 142 2.38 -14.48 -20.43
CA SER A 142 3.70 -15.04 -20.11
C SER A 142 3.58 -15.86 -18.82
N THR A 143 3.93 -17.14 -18.87
CA THR A 143 3.83 -18.06 -17.75
C THR A 143 5.22 -18.61 -17.41
N PRO A 144 5.75 -18.33 -16.21
CA PRO A 144 7.00 -18.93 -15.78
C PRO A 144 6.84 -20.46 -15.62
N PRO A 145 7.92 -21.24 -15.74
CA PRO A 145 7.86 -22.69 -15.51
C PRO A 145 7.51 -22.99 -14.05
N SER A 146 6.88 -24.14 -13.79
CA SER A 146 6.72 -24.62 -12.42
C SER A 146 8.09 -24.87 -11.81
N VAL A 147 8.38 -24.23 -10.67
CA VAL A 147 9.48 -24.65 -9.80
C VAL A 147 8.93 -25.80 -8.99
N TYR A 148 9.29 -27.03 -9.36
CA TYR A 148 9.12 -28.15 -8.44
C TYR A 148 10.06 -27.87 -7.28
N LEU A 149 9.50 -27.39 -6.18
CA LEU A 149 10.14 -27.54 -4.89
C LEU A 149 10.17 -29.05 -4.68
N ASP A 150 11.37 -29.64 -4.56
CA ASP A 150 11.53 -30.99 -4.04
C ASP A 150 11.06 -30.98 -2.57
N ILE A 151 9.75 -30.91 -2.36
CA ILE A 151 9.10 -31.10 -1.07
C ILE A 151 8.91 -32.60 -0.97
N PRO A 152 9.68 -33.32 -0.13
CA PRO A 152 9.70 -34.79 -0.10
C PRO A 152 8.35 -35.43 0.30
N TRP A 153 7.34 -34.63 0.63
CA TRP A 153 6.08 -35.06 1.21
C TRP A 153 4.87 -34.97 0.27
N CYS A 154 5.03 -34.53 -0.99
CA CYS A 154 3.90 -34.40 -1.92
C CYS A 154 3.70 -35.60 -2.86
N ILE A 155 4.33 -36.74 -2.60
CA ILE A 155 3.99 -38.02 -3.26
C ILE A 155 3.83 -39.09 -2.18
N SER A 156 2.60 -39.27 -1.71
CA SER A 156 2.11 -40.52 -1.11
C SER A 156 0.74 -40.82 -1.69
#